data_AF-A0A5C6FYP1-F1
#
_entry.id   AF-A0A5C6FYP1-F1
#
_cell.length_a   1.000
_cell.length_b   1.000
_cell.length_c   1.000
_cell.angle_alpha   90.00
_cell.angle_beta   90.00
_cell.angle_gamma   90.00
#
_symmetry.space_group_name_H-M   'P 1'
#
loop_
_entity.id
_entity.type
_entity.pdbx_description
1 polymer ?
#
loop_
_entity_poly.entity_id
_entity_poly.type
_entity_poly.pdbx_seq_one_letter_code
_entity_poly.pdbx_strand_id
1 'polypeptide(L)'
;MRSPNAKRWGFDIMKTATAPTQDSRHEPHLPGITPGPRRDTEGAQARDQALDRIVSEMPQRRREVYARIVAAGTKGLTVDELSAMTGRPANEFSGRFTELVDSGVCRRLKGVRRMTRQNSPASVVVATIHVQSARPMPLPNFDQPADSQTSPSPSPNQESATDGSATPDADDVMPDQMTCLTTPRDQHGDPMRAGRRYYVGTAPVMCFDDDAGDLMIQRCTMNGRPAEGSRPQRVDDLPANTKPRRLE
;
A
#
# COMPACT_ATOMS: atom_id res chain seq x y z
N MET A 1 34.43 -32.35 -23.41
CA MET A 1 35.59 -31.47 -23.66
C MET A 1 35.64 -31.10 -25.13
N ARG A 2 35.29 -29.85 -25.49
CA ARG A 2 35.73 -29.09 -26.69
C ARG A 2 34.86 -27.82 -26.82
N SER A 3 35.36 -26.74 -26.23
CA SER A 3 35.28 -25.35 -26.71
C SER A 3 36.74 -24.90 -26.92
N PRO A 4 37.09 -23.85 -27.69
CA PRO A 4 36.26 -22.69 -28.08
C PRO A 4 36.45 -22.23 -29.54
N ASN A 5 35.63 -21.29 -30.01
CA ASN A 5 36.00 -20.46 -31.15
C ASN A 5 35.67 -18.99 -30.85
N ALA A 6 36.75 -18.22 -30.65
CA ALA A 6 36.74 -16.79 -30.37
C ALA A 6 36.81 -16.02 -31.68
N LYS A 7 35.85 -15.12 -31.94
CA LYS A 7 35.98 -14.09 -32.96
C LYS A 7 36.13 -12.73 -32.30
N ARG A 8 37.40 -12.31 -32.27
CA ARG A 8 37.92 -10.98 -31.99
C ARG A 8 37.61 -10.10 -33.21
N TRP A 9 36.94 -8.97 -33.03
CA TRP A 9 36.95 -7.87 -34.00
C TRP A 9 37.42 -6.63 -33.24
N GLY A 10 38.63 -6.19 -33.59
CA GLY A 10 39.19 -4.93 -33.15
C GLY A 10 38.85 -3.84 -34.17
N PHE A 11 38.52 -2.66 -33.66
CA PHE A 11 38.59 -1.41 -34.39
C PHE A 11 39.19 -0.36 -33.45
N ASP A 12 40.49 -0.21 -33.59
CA ASP A 12 41.25 1.03 -33.46
C ASP A 12 40.85 1.89 -34.70
N ILE A 13 40.81 3.23 -34.79
CA ILE A 13 41.80 4.28 -34.48
C ILE A 13 41.07 5.66 -34.61
N MET A 14 41.67 6.70 -34.00
CA MET A 14 41.58 8.17 -34.29
C MET A 14 40.39 8.92 -33.67
N LYS A 15 40.53 9.82 -32.69
CA LYS A 15 41.47 10.95 -32.42
C LYS A 15 41.32 12.12 -33.39
N THR A 16 40.41 13.05 -33.06
CA THR A 16 40.49 14.47 -33.45
C THR A 16 39.89 15.33 -32.34
N ALA A 17 40.73 16.20 -31.78
CA ALA A 17 40.36 17.28 -30.88
C ALA A 17 39.89 18.48 -31.71
N THR A 18 38.79 19.11 -31.30
CA THR A 18 38.41 20.48 -31.72
C THR A 18 37.64 21.17 -30.59
N ALA A 19 38.33 22.00 -29.81
CA ALA A 19 37.77 23.25 -29.29
C ALA A 19 38.16 24.34 -30.32
N PRO A 20 37.35 25.38 -30.60
CA PRO A 20 36.95 26.38 -29.61
C PRO A 20 35.55 27.00 -29.87
N THR A 21 35.10 27.90 -28.97
CA THR A 21 34.52 29.23 -29.27
C THR A 21 33.60 29.65 -28.13
N GLN A 22 34.05 30.63 -27.35
CA GLN A 22 33.21 31.47 -26.50
C GLN A 22 32.31 32.30 -27.42
N ASP A 23 31.00 32.05 -27.37
CA ASP A 23 30.01 33.02 -27.85
C ASP A 23 29.44 33.74 -26.62
N SER A 24 29.96 34.94 -26.40
CA SER A 24 29.47 35.91 -25.44
C SER A 24 28.16 36.50 -25.98
N ARG A 25 27.02 35.93 -25.59
CA ARG A 25 25.71 36.56 -25.78
C ARG A 25 25.06 36.87 -24.45
N HIS A 26 24.79 38.16 -24.29
CA HIS A 26 23.97 38.78 -23.26
C HIS A 26 22.74 37.94 -22.89
N GLU A 27 22.74 37.39 -21.68
CA GLU A 27 21.51 37.04 -20.98
C GLU A 27 20.97 38.31 -20.29
N PRO A 28 19.70 38.68 -20.50
CA PRO A 28 19.09 39.76 -19.75
C PRO A 28 18.96 39.34 -18.28
N HIS A 29 19.42 40.21 -17.37
CA HIS A 29 19.23 40.11 -15.93
C HIS A 29 17.75 39.90 -15.58
N LEU A 30 17.37 38.65 -15.30
CA LEU A 30 16.13 38.34 -14.61
C LEU A 30 16.29 38.72 -13.13
N PRO A 31 15.30 39.39 -12.50
CA PRO A 31 15.35 39.70 -11.08
C PRO A 31 15.40 38.41 -10.27
N GLY A 32 16.36 38.34 -9.35
CA GLY A 32 16.66 37.18 -8.53
C GLY A 32 15.42 36.62 -7.82
N ILE A 33 15.04 35.40 -8.21
CA ILE A 33 14.13 34.56 -7.44
C ILE A 33 14.96 34.02 -6.28
N THR A 34 14.88 34.70 -5.14
CA THR A 34 15.42 34.20 -3.88
C THR A 34 14.77 32.83 -3.60
N PRO A 35 15.54 31.72 -3.49
CA PRO A 35 14.97 30.44 -3.12
C PRO A 35 14.45 30.55 -1.68
N GLY A 36 13.13 30.62 -1.54
CA GLY A 36 12.46 30.58 -0.24
C GLY A 36 12.84 29.30 0.52
N PRO A 37 12.79 29.32 1.86
CA PRO A 37 13.20 28.18 2.68
C PRO A 37 12.36 26.95 2.36
N ARG A 38 13.05 25.87 1.93
CA ARG A 38 12.49 24.56 1.58
C ARG A 38 11.90 23.87 2.83
N ARG A 39 10.64 24.15 3.14
CA ARG A 39 9.88 23.49 4.23
C ARG A 39 9.52 22.01 3.95
N ASP A 40 9.89 21.46 2.80
CA ASP A 40 9.48 20.11 2.37
C ASP A 40 10.52 19.00 2.62
N THR A 41 11.71 19.34 3.11
CA THR A 41 12.81 18.34 3.27
C THR A 41 12.69 17.52 4.55
N GLU A 42 12.26 18.13 5.66
CA GLU A 42 12.13 17.44 6.95
C GLU A 42 11.04 16.36 6.92
N GLY A 43 9.88 16.65 6.30
CA GLY A 43 8.79 15.68 6.16
C GLY A 43 9.14 14.50 5.24
N ALA A 44 9.93 14.75 4.18
CA ALA A 44 10.43 13.70 3.30
C ALA A 44 11.44 12.80 4.03
N GLN A 45 12.40 13.39 4.75
CA GLN A 45 13.42 12.66 5.51
C GLN A 45 12.81 11.83 6.65
N ALA A 46 11.86 12.38 7.41
CA ALA A 46 11.18 11.65 8.48
C ALA A 46 10.42 10.43 7.95
N ARG A 47 9.78 10.57 6.78
CA ARG A 47 9.06 9.47 6.14
C ARG A 47 10.02 8.42 5.57
N ASP A 48 11.09 8.84 4.92
CA ASP A 48 12.06 7.90 4.34
C ASP A 48 12.76 7.10 5.46
N GLN A 49 13.08 7.75 6.59
CA GLN A 49 13.56 7.06 7.80
C GLN A 49 12.52 6.08 8.38
N ALA A 50 11.24 6.43 8.38
CA ALA A 50 10.19 5.53 8.83
C ALA A 50 10.05 4.30 7.90
N LEU A 51 10.17 4.50 6.59
CA LEU A 51 10.18 3.42 5.61
C LEU A 51 11.38 2.50 5.80
N ASP A 52 12.57 3.05 6.02
CA ASP A 52 13.79 2.26 6.26
C ASP A 52 13.68 1.39 7.52
N ARG A 53 13.08 1.92 8.61
CA ARG A 53 12.80 1.13 9.83
C ARG A 53 11.85 -0.03 9.52
N ILE A 54 10.74 0.23 8.85
CA ILE A 54 9.76 -0.81 8.46
C ILE A 54 10.41 -1.88 7.59
N VAL A 55 11.28 -1.51 6.65
CA VAL A 55 11.98 -2.45 5.77
C VAL A 55 13.01 -3.30 6.56
N SER A 56 13.66 -2.70 7.56
CA SER A 56 14.68 -3.37 8.40
C SER A 56 14.10 -4.43 9.34
N GLU A 57 12.87 -4.26 9.81
CA GLU A 57 12.13 -5.21 10.66
C GLU A 57 11.38 -6.27 9.84
N MET A 58 11.32 -6.10 8.52
CA MET A 58 10.52 -6.94 7.63
C MET A 58 11.09 -8.37 7.53
N PRO A 59 10.24 -9.42 7.58
CA PRO A 59 10.66 -10.80 7.37
C PRO A 59 11.38 -10.98 6.02
N GLN A 60 12.42 -11.83 5.99
CA GLN A 60 13.33 -11.96 4.84
C GLN A 60 12.62 -12.19 3.51
N ARG A 61 11.66 -13.12 3.46
CA ARG A 61 10.91 -13.42 2.23
C ARG A 61 10.08 -12.23 1.73
N ARG A 62 9.56 -11.41 2.64
CA ARG A 62 8.79 -10.21 2.30
C ARG A 62 9.71 -9.09 1.79
N ARG A 63 10.91 -8.95 2.39
CA ARG A 63 11.95 -8.02 1.94
C ARG A 63 12.44 -8.35 0.53
N GLU A 64 12.61 -9.63 0.19
CA GLU A 64 12.99 -10.06 -1.17
C GLU A 64 11.97 -9.60 -2.21
N VAL A 65 10.68 -9.78 -1.94
CA VAL A 65 9.59 -9.33 -2.82
C VAL A 65 9.61 -7.81 -2.96
N TYR A 66 9.75 -7.08 -1.86
CA TYR A 66 9.82 -5.62 -1.85
C TYR A 66 10.98 -5.10 -2.71
N ALA A 67 12.19 -5.66 -2.53
CA ALA A 67 13.37 -5.27 -3.31
C ALA A 67 13.16 -5.44 -4.82
N ARG A 68 12.43 -6.49 -5.24
CA ARG A 68 12.09 -6.70 -6.66
C ARG A 68 11.09 -5.67 -7.18
N ILE A 69 10.11 -5.28 -6.36
CA ILE A 69 9.15 -4.22 -6.73
C ILE A 69 9.86 -2.87 -6.85
N VAL A 70 10.79 -2.56 -5.94
CA VAL A 70 11.64 -1.36 -6.01
C VAL A 70 12.50 -1.38 -7.28
N ALA A 71 13.13 -2.50 -7.60
CA ALA A 71 13.93 -2.63 -8.82
C ALA A 71 13.12 -2.44 -10.11
N ALA A 72 11.80 -2.72 -10.09
CA ALA A 72 10.90 -2.46 -11.21
C ALA A 72 10.57 -0.97 -11.41
N GLY A 73 10.85 -0.12 -10.41
CA GLY A 73 10.66 1.32 -10.47
C GLY A 73 9.20 1.73 -10.64
N THR A 74 8.96 2.79 -11.42
CA THR A 74 7.63 3.35 -11.69
C THR A 74 6.72 2.43 -12.52
N LYS A 75 7.30 1.48 -13.26
CA LYS A 75 6.53 0.50 -14.05
C LYS A 75 5.78 -0.48 -13.14
N GLY A 76 6.28 -0.70 -11.93
CA GLY A 76 5.76 -1.69 -11.00
C GLY A 76 5.85 -3.11 -11.53
N LEU A 77 5.31 -4.02 -10.74
CA LEU A 77 5.34 -5.45 -11.00
C LEU A 77 3.99 -6.09 -10.67
N THR A 78 3.58 -7.06 -11.48
CA THR A 78 2.47 -7.96 -11.15
C THR A 78 2.97 -9.22 -10.46
N VAL A 79 2.05 -9.94 -9.80
CA VAL A 79 2.36 -11.22 -9.15
C VAL A 79 2.80 -12.28 -10.17
N ASP A 80 2.16 -12.33 -11.34
CA ASP A 80 2.53 -13.28 -12.41
C ASP A 80 3.93 -12.99 -12.96
N GLU A 81 4.30 -11.72 -13.14
CA GLU A 81 5.65 -11.35 -13.57
C GLU A 81 6.70 -11.75 -12.54
N LEU A 82 6.43 -11.57 -11.24
CA LEU A 82 7.36 -12.01 -10.21
C LEU A 82 7.51 -13.54 -10.20
N SER A 83 6.38 -14.25 -10.31
CA SER A 83 6.35 -15.70 -10.43
C SER A 83 7.17 -16.18 -11.63
N ALA A 84 7.01 -15.55 -12.78
CA ALA A 84 7.78 -15.83 -13.99
C ALA A 84 9.28 -15.61 -13.80
N MET A 85 9.67 -14.49 -13.17
CA MET A 85 11.07 -14.12 -12.96
C MET A 85 11.79 -15.04 -11.95
N THR A 86 11.07 -15.57 -10.97
CA THR A 86 11.64 -16.36 -9.88
C THR A 86 11.47 -17.87 -10.06
N GLY A 87 10.62 -18.29 -11.01
CA GLY A 87 10.29 -19.71 -11.24
C GLY A 87 9.45 -20.34 -10.13
N ARG A 88 8.88 -19.54 -9.22
CA ARG A 88 8.03 -20.00 -8.11
C ARG A 88 6.56 -19.70 -8.38
N PRO A 89 5.62 -20.45 -7.80
CA PRO A 89 4.20 -20.27 -8.09
C PRO A 89 3.65 -18.98 -7.47
N ALA A 90 2.63 -18.38 -8.13
CA ALA A 90 2.08 -17.08 -7.78
C ALA A 90 1.44 -17.02 -6.37
N ASN A 91 0.93 -18.15 -5.86
CA ASN A 91 0.35 -18.28 -4.53
C ASN A 91 1.35 -18.01 -3.39
N GLU A 92 2.65 -18.25 -3.60
CA GLU A 92 3.68 -17.92 -2.61
C GLU A 92 3.90 -16.42 -2.44
N PHE A 93 3.57 -15.64 -3.48
CA PHE A 93 3.80 -14.20 -3.51
C PHE A 93 2.55 -13.37 -3.22
N SER A 94 1.36 -13.89 -3.52
CA SER A 94 0.10 -13.14 -3.39
C SER A 94 -0.11 -12.58 -1.98
N GLY A 95 0.09 -13.41 -0.95
CA GLY A 95 0.01 -12.98 0.45
C GLY A 95 1.01 -11.87 0.77
N ARG A 96 2.24 -11.98 0.28
CA ARG A 96 3.30 -10.97 0.51
C ARG A 96 3.02 -9.65 -0.18
N PHE A 97 2.42 -9.67 -1.37
CA PHE A 97 1.96 -8.45 -2.03
C PHE A 97 0.87 -7.75 -1.23
N THR A 98 -0.07 -8.50 -0.66
CA THR A 98 -1.11 -7.95 0.22
C THR A 98 -0.49 -7.35 1.48
N GLU A 99 0.36 -8.10 2.21
CA GLU A 99 1.08 -7.60 3.39
C GLU A 99 1.86 -6.29 3.10
N LEU A 100 2.56 -6.21 1.96
CA LEU A 100 3.30 -5.01 1.55
C LEU A 100 2.39 -3.81 1.26
N VAL A 101 1.22 -4.05 0.68
CA VAL A 101 0.23 -3.01 0.43
C VAL A 101 -0.40 -2.54 1.74
N ASP A 102 -0.74 -3.46 2.64
CA ASP A 102 -1.38 -3.16 3.92
C ASP A 102 -0.46 -2.36 4.84
N SER A 103 0.84 -2.64 4.81
CA SER A 103 1.84 -1.81 5.52
C SER A 103 2.12 -0.44 4.89
N GLY A 104 1.52 -0.12 3.74
CA GLY A 104 1.70 1.16 3.06
C GLY A 104 3.04 1.36 2.33
N VAL A 105 3.96 0.38 2.36
CA VAL A 105 5.25 0.46 1.65
C VAL A 105 5.10 0.25 0.14
N CYS A 106 4.03 -0.42 -0.28
CA CYS A 106 3.63 -0.58 -1.67
C CYS A 106 2.20 -0.08 -1.90
N ARG A 107 1.88 0.24 -3.15
CA ARG A 107 0.54 0.66 -3.57
C ARG A 107 0.13 -0.07 -4.85
N ARG A 108 -1.12 -0.53 -4.89
CA ARG A 108 -1.74 -1.02 -6.14
C ARG A 108 -2.11 0.18 -7.02
N LEU A 109 -1.67 0.19 -8.27
CA LEU A 109 -2.06 1.23 -9.22
C LEU A 109 -3.53 1.05 -9.60
N LYS A 110 -4.37 2.03 -9.27
CA LYS A 110 -5.79 2.03 -9.64
C LYS A 110 -5.92 2.31 -11.15
N GLY A 111 -6.79 1.57 -11.82
CA GLY A 111 -7.03 1.71 -13.27
C GLY A 111 -5.96 1.13 -14.19
N VAL A 112 -4.78 0.77 -13.65
CA VAL A 112 -3.70 0.16 -14.43
C VAL A 112 -3.63 -1.33 -14.14
N ARG A 113 -4.04 -2.13 -15.13
CA ARG A 113 -3.90 -3.59 -15.12
C ARG A 113 -3.01 -4.03 -16.28
N ARG A 114 -2.20 -5.06 -16.05
CA ARG A 114 -1.32 -5.64 -17.07
C ARG A 114 -1.77 -7.06 -17.38
N MET A 115 -1.71 -7.42 -18.66
CA MET A 115 -2.09 -8.77 -19.10
C MET A 115 -1.04 -9.77 -18.64
N THR A 116 -1.47 -10.86 -18.02
CA THR A 116 -0.60 -11.97 -17.60
C THR A 116 -0.31 -12.92 -18.74
N ARG A 117 0.58 -13.90 -18.52
CA ARG A 117 0.86 -14.99 -19.47
C ARG A 117 -0.36 -15.86 -19.77
N GLN A 118 -1.34 -15.89 -18.87
CA GLN A 118 -2.61 -16.60 -19.03
C GLN A 118 -3.71 -15.73 -19.66
N ASN A 119 -3.34 -14.57 -20.20
CA ASN A 119 -4.25 -13.61 -20.83
C ASN A 119 -5.34 -13.08 -19.88
N SER A 120 -5.06 -13.04 -18.58
CA SER A 120 -5.93 -12.45 -17.56
C SER A 120 -5.37 -11.11 -17.06
N PRO A 121 -6.20 -10.10 -16.77
CA PRO A 121 -5.71 -8.81 -16.31
C PRO A 121 -5.34 -8.86 -14.82
N ALA A 122 -4.09 -8.52 -14.49
CA ALA A 122 -3.58 -8.47 -13.11
C ALA A 122 -3.28 -7.04 -12.64
N SER A 123 -3.44 -6.80 -11.34
CA SER A 123 -3.11 -5.54 -10.70
C SER A 123 -1.59 -5.33 -10.64
N VAL A 124 -1.15 -4.12 -11.02
CA VAL A 124 0.26 -3.71 -10.93
C VAL A 124 0.50 -3.09 -9.55
N VAL A 125 1.58 -3.50 -8.89
CA VAL A 125 2.01 -2.97 -7.60
C VAL A 125 3.32 -2.21 -7.76
N VAL A 126 3.39 -1.03 -7.17
CA VAL A 126 4.55 -0.13 -7.21
C VAL A 126 4.96 0.20 -5.78
N ALA A 127 6.26 0.35 -5.52
CA ALA A 127 6.75 0.83 -4.23
C ALA A 127 6.35 2.29 -4.03
N THR A 128 5.90 2.66 -2.83
CA THR A 128 5.34 3.99 -2.55
C THR A 128 6.34 5.11 -2.82
N ILE A 129 7.64 4.83 -2.70
CA ILE A 129 8.74 5.74 -3.05
C ILE A 129 8.71 6.20 -4.52
N HIS A 130 8.21 5.38 -5.44
CA HIS A 130 8.17 5.70 -6.88
C HIS A 130 6.85 6.34 -7.33
N VAL A 131 5.78 6.19 -6.55
CA VAL A 131 4.46 6.76 -6.89
C VAL A 131 4.46 8.29 -6.74
N GLN A 132 5.29 8.84 -5.87
CA GLN A 132 5.29 10.28 -5.58
C GLN A 132 6.13 11.12 -6.55
N SER A 133 7.09 10.50 -7.25
CA SER A 133 7.88 11.18 -8.29
C SER A 133 7.05 11.53 -9.53
N ALA A 134 5.81 11.04 -9.64
CA ALA A 134 4.91 11.28 -10.76
C ALA A 134 3.78 12.28 -10.43
N ARG A 135 3.99 13.26 -9.54
CA ARG A 135 3.08 14.41 -9.48
C ARG A 135 3.17 15.14 -10.82
N PRO A 136 2.09 15.25 -11.61
CA PRO A 136 2.07 16.17 -12.72
C PRO A 136 2.30 17.57 -12.13
N MET A 137 3.37 18.24 -12.56
CA MET A 137 3.55 19.66 -12.29
C MET A 137 2.27 20.36 -12.77
N PRO A 138 1.61 21.18 -11.95
CA PRO A 138 0.58 22.06 -12.47
C PRO A 138 1.25 22.91 -13.55
N LEU A 139 0.82 22.74 -14.80
CA LEU A 139 1.21 23.64 -15.87
C LEU A 139 0.86 25.06 -15.41
N PRO A 140 1.76 26.05 -15.56
CA PRO A 140 1.41 27.43 -15.29
C PRO A 140 0.20 27.78 -16.16
N ASN A 141 -0.90 28.10 -15.50
CA ASN A 141 -2.15 28.49 -16.13
C ASN A 141 -1.94 29.87 -16.77
N PHE A 142 -1.41 29.88 -18.00
CA PHE A 142 -1.20 31.06 -18.82
C PHE A 142 -2.54 31.38 -19.50
N ASP A 143 -3.45 31.99 -18.74
CA ASP A 143 -4.51 32.90 -19.22
C ASP A 143 -5.56 33.08 -18.12
N GLN A 144 -5.36 34.09 -17.27
CA GLN A 144 -6.47 34.70 -16.55
C GLN A 144 -6.23 36.21 -16.48
N PRO A 145 -6.97 37.02 -17.26
CA PRO A 145 -6.85 38.47 -17.18
C PRO A 145 -7.38 38.97 -15.83
N ALA A 146 -6.62 39.90 -15.27
CA ALA A 146 -6.87 40.55 -14.00
C ALA A 146 -8.11 41.44 -14.09
N ASP A 147 -9.06 41.26 -13.16
CA ASP A 147 -9.92 42.34 -12.71
C ASP A 147 -10.33 42.15 -11.24
N SER A 148 -9.73 43.00 -10.41
CA SER A 148 -10.38 43.88 -9.42
C SER A 148 -11.14 43.33 -8.20
N GLN A 149 -10.57 43.68 -7.02
CA GLN A 149 -11.25 44.17 -5.79
C GLN A 149 -12.03 43.13 -4.94
N THR A 150 -12.10 43.15 -3.60
CA THR A 150 -11.74 44.10 -2.52
C THR A 150 -11.73 43.31 -1.20
N SER A 151 -10.90 43.71 -0.23
CA SER A 151 -10.93 43.24 1.17
C SER A 151 -12.22 43.69 1.90
N PRO A 152 -12.56 43.15 3.10
CA PRO A 152 -11.93 43.64 4.33
C PRO A 152 -11.72 42.61 5.48
N SER A 153 -10.66 42.83 6.27
CA SER A 153 -10.51 42.44 7.69
C SER A 153 -11.54 43.16 8.58
N PRO A 154 -11.87 42.73 9.84
CA PRO A 154 -10.94 42.52 10.97
C PRO A 154 -11.39 41.34 11.91
N SER A 155 -10.81 40.93 13.04
CA SER A 155 -9.99 41.52 14.12
C SER A 155 -9.41 40.39 15.01
N PRO A 156 -8.50 40.69 15.98
CA PRO A 156 -7.78 39.74 16.84
C PRO A 156 -8.39 39.56 18.24
N ASN A 157 -8.10 38.42 18.90
CA ASN A 157 -8.12 38.19 20.36
C ASN A 157 -7.30 36.90 20.63
N GLN A 158 -6.13 36.95 21.28
CA GLN A 158 -5.91 36.81 22.74
C GLN A 158 -6.68 35.61 23.31
N GLU A 159 -6.05 34.48 23.61
CA GLU A 159 -5.26 34.14 24.82
C GLU A 159 -5.97 32.94 25.46
N SER A 160 -5.26 31.83 25.67
CA SER A 160 -5.21 31.12 26.96
C SER A 160 -4.62 29.73 26.78
N ALA A 161 -3.57 29.50 27.55
CA ALA A 161 -3.05 28.19 27.87
C ALA A 161 -4.08 27.42 28.72
N THR A 162 -4.29 26.15 28.42
CA THR A 162 -4.62 25.15 29.45
C THR A 162 -4.14 23.79 29.00
N ASP A 163 -3.19 23.30 29.79
CA ASP A 163 -2.84 21.92 30.10
C ASP A 163 -4.08 21.00 30.15
N GLY A 164 -3.97 19.79 29.61
CA GLY A 164 -5.12 18.88 29.49
C GLY A 164 -4.80 17.60 28.75
N SER A 165 -4.09 16.69 29.42
CA SER A 165 -4.01 15.27 29.10
C SER A 165 -5.40 14.67 28.88
N ALA A 166 -5.79 14.48 27.61
CA ALA A 166 -6.97 13.71 27.22
C ALA A 166 -6.50 12.42 26.52
N THR A 167 -6.70 11.30 27.21
CA THR A 167 -6.81 9.98 26.59
C THR A 167 -7.86 10.07 25.47
N PRO A 168 -7.58 9.61 24.24
CA PRO A 168 -8.64 9.51 23.24
C PRO A 168 -9.65 8.46 23.72
N ASP A 169 -10.81 8.92 24.16
CA ASP A 169 -11.98 8.10 24.41
C ASP A 169 -12.28 7.26 23.16
N ALA A 170 -12.47 5.96 23.36
CA ALA A 170 -12.67 4.96 22.31
C ALA A 170 -14.02 5.09 21.56
N ASP A 171 -14.76 6.17 21.82
CA ASP A 171 -16.12 6.40 21.32
C ASP A 171 -16.17 7.38 20.13
N ASP A 172 -15.03 7.95 19.70
CA ASP A 172 -14.94 8.83 18.52
C ASP A 172 -14.39 8.10 17.27
N VAL A 173 -14.47 6.76 17.27
CA VAL A 173 -14.26 5.95 16.07
C VAL A 173 -15.61 5.84 15.36
N MET A 174 -15.73 6.52 14.21
CA MET A 174 -16.89 6.39 13.31
C MET A 174 -17.29 4.91 13.21
N PRO A 175 -18.55 4.54 13.52
CA PRO A 175 -18.94 3.14 13.46
C PRO A 175 -18.76 2.69 12.01
N ASP A 176 -17.90 1.69 11.84
CA ASP A 176 -17.42 1.11 10.58
C ASP A 176 -18.53 0.43 9.73
N GLN A 177 -19.79 0.82 9.95
CA GLN A 177 -21.00 0.21 9.41
C GLN A 177 -21.11 0.31 7.88
N MET A 178 -20.44 1.26 7.23
CA MET A 178 -20.43 1.35 5.76
C MET A 178 -19.19 0.75 5.09
N THR A 179 -18.07 0.61 5.81
CA THR A 179 -16.78 0.18 5.24
C THR A 179 -16.44 -1.27 5.56
N CYS A 180 -16.99 -1.85 6.63
CA CYS A 180 -16.83 -3.26 6.99
C CYS A 180 -18.03 -4.12 6.56
N LEU A 181 -18.36 -4.11 5.27
CA LEU A 181 -19.39 -4.97 4.66
C LEU A 181 -19.04 -6.47 4.71
N THR A 182 -17.81 -6.82 5.06
CA THR A 182 -17.33 -8.21 5.08
C THR A 182 -17.42 -8.88 6.44
N THR A 183 -17.58 -8.12 7.55
CA THR A 183 -17.56 -8.74 8.88
C THR A 183 -18.89 -9.46 9.14
N PRO A 184 -18.88 -10.79 9.34
CA PRO A 184 -20.10 -11.56 9.59
C PRO A 184 -20.79 -11.08 10.87
N ARG A 185 -22.11 -10.89 10.78
CA ARG A 185 -22.95 -10.38 11.89
C ARG A 185 -23.89 -11.46 12.41
N ASP A 186 -24.20 -11.38 13.69
CA ASP A 186 -25.16 -12.26 14.35
C ASP A 186 -26.62 -11.82 14.10
N GLN A 187 -27.57 -12.50 14.74
CA GLN A 187 -29.00 -12.22 14.62
C GLN A 187 -29.42 -10.83 15.12
N HIS A 188 -28.60 -10.16 15.94
CA HIS A 188 -28.82 -8.80 16.43
C HIS A 188 -28.11 -7.75 15.59
N GLY A 189 -27.33 -8.17 14.59
CA GLY A 189 -26.50 -7.28 13.79
C GLY A 189 -25.15 -6.97 14.43
N ASP A 190 -24.80 -7.62 15.55
CA ASP A 190 -23.50 -7.45 16.19
C ASP A 190 -22.43 -8.26 15.44
N PRO A 191 -21.18 -7.78 15.35
CA PRO A 191 -20.10 -8.54 14.74
C PRO A 191 -19.84 -9.83 15.53
N MET A 192 -19.61 -10.93 14.82
CA MET A 192 -19.16 -12.17 15.45
C MET A 192 -17.79 -11.98 16.10
N ARG A 193 -17.58 -12.57 17.29
CA ARG A 193 -16.35 -12.43 18.07
C ARG A 193 -15.73 -13.78 18.40
N ALA A 194 -14.41 -13.86 18.40
CA ALA A 194 -13.68 -15.03 18.88
C ALA A 194 -14.00 -15.33 20.36
N GLY A 195 -13.94 -16.60 20.72
CA GLY A 195 -14.28 -17.11 22.06
C GLY A 195 -15.79 -17.18 22.35
N ARG A 196 -16.65 -16.75 21.41
CA ARG A 196 -18.11 -16.85 21.53
C ARG A 196 -18.66 -18.04 20.76
N ARG A 197 -19.86 -18.46 21.16
CA ARG A 197 -20.54 -19.63 20.62
C ARG A 197 -21.80 -19.18 19.90
N TYR A 198 -22.07 -19.79 18.75
CA TYR A 198 -23.15 -19.42 17.86
C TYR A 198 -23.84 -20.69 17.35
N TYR A 199 -25.10 -20.58 16.96
CA TYR A 199 -25.79 -21.56 16.14
C TYR A 199 -25.71 -21.14 14.69
N VAL A 200 -25.17 -22.01 13.85
CA VAL A 200 -25.20 -21.88 12.39
C VAL A 200 -26.15 -22.96 11.89
N GLY A 201 -27.37 -22.56 11.51
CA GLY A 201 -28.48 -23.50 11.30
C GLY A 201 -28.86 -24.21 12.61
N THR A 202 -28.72 -25.53 12.64
CA THR A 202 -29.00 -26.36 13.83
C THR A 202 -27.76 -26.75 14.62
N ALA A 203 -26.57 -26.40 14.13
CA ALA A 203 -25.31 -26.85 14.72
C ALA A 203 -24.66 -25.78 15.60
N PRO A 204 -24.27 -26.11 16.84
CA PRO A 204 -23.46 -25.22 17.66
C PRO A 204 -22.04 -25.14 17.11
N VAL A 205 -21.54 -23.92 16.93
CA VAL A 205 -20.18 -23.61 16.50
C VAL A 205 -19.51 -22.69 17.50
N MET A 206 -18.19 -22.78 17.57
CA MET A 206 -17.34 -21.87 18.34
C MET A 206 -16.52 -21.03 17.37
N CYS A 207 -16.47 -19.72 17.61
CA CYS A 207 -15.60 -18.82 16.87
C CYS A 207 -14.25 -18.69 17.57
N PHE A 208 -13.18 -18.60 16.80
CA PHE A 208 -11.84 -18.32 17.29
C PHE A 208 -11.03 -17.61 16.20
N ASP A 209 -9.98 -16.91 16.60
CA ASP A 209 -9.04 -16.29 15.66
C ASP A 209 -7.93 -17.29 15.35
N ASP A 210 -7.51 -17.35 14.09
CA ASP A 210 -6.29 -18.06 13.72
C ASP A 210 -5.04 -17.19 13.93
N ASP A 211 -3.86 -17.75 13.63
CA ASP A 211 -2.58 -17.03 13.78
C ASP A 211 -2.46 -15.81 12.82
N ALA A 212 -3.30 -15.72 11.79
CA ALA A 212 -3.36 -14.60 10.86
C ALA A 212 -4.38 -13.52 11.27
N GLY A 213 -5.17 -13.77 12.32
CA GLY A 213 -6.25 -12.89 12.76
C GLY A 213 -7.55 -13.06 11.96
N ASP A 214 -7.67 -14.12 11.16
CA ASP A 214 -8.91 -14.47 10.48
C ASP A 214 -9.87 -15.15 11.46
N LEU A 215 -11.14 -14.74 11.41
CA LEU A 215 -12.18 -15.38 12.21
C LEU A 215 -12.54 -16.75 11.61
N MET A 216 -12.36 -17.79 12.41
CA MET A 216 -12.67 -19.17 12.08
C MET A 216 -13.86 -19.66 12.92
N ILE A 217 -14.67 -20.54 12.34
CA ILE A 217 -15.70 -21.29 13.05
C ILE A 217 -15.39 -22.78 13.02
N GLN A 218 -15.69 -23.47 14.12
CA GLN A 218 -15.62 -24.92 14.18
C GLN A 218 -16.84 -25.47 14.92
N ARG A 219 -17.43 -26.55 14.38
CA ARG A 219 -18.54 -27.24 15.05
C ARG A 219 -18.06 -27.77 16.39
N CYS A 220 -18.84 -27.48 17.42
CA CYS A 220 -18.58 -27.88 18.80
C CYS A 220 -19.77 -28.65 19.36
N THR A 221 -19.52 -29.45 20.39
CA THR A 221 -20.56 -30.05 21.24
C THR A 221 -21.20 -28.99 22.13
N MET A 222 -22.33 -29.28 22.79
CA MET A 222 -22.96 -28.34 23.73
C MET A 222 -22.02 -27.87 24.86
N ASN A 223 -21.01 -28.68 25.21
CA ASN A 223 -20.03 -28.35 26.26
C ASN A 223 -18.84 -27.51 25.79
N GLY A 224 -18.80 -27.08 24.53
CA GLY A 224 -17.77 -26.18 23.98
C GLY A 224 -16.55 -26.91 23.44
N ARG A 225 -16.52 -28.24 23.53
CA ARG A 225 -15.46 -29.03 22.93
C ARG A 225 -15.68 -29.15 21.42
N PRO A 226 -14.63 -29.06 20.59
CA PRO A 226 -14.74 -29.30 19.16
C PRO A 226 -15.34 -30.69 18.92
N ALA A 227 -16.30 -30.76 17.99
CA ALA A 227 -16.93 -32.01 17.62
C ALA A 227 -15.91 -32.89 16.89
N GLU A 228 -15.98 -34.21 17.11
CA GLU A 228 -15.06 -35.14 16.48
C GLU A 228 -15.15 -35.08 14.95
N GLY A 229 -14.02 -34.95 14.27
CA GLY A 229 -13.95 -34.80 12.82
C GLY A 229 -14.36 -33.43 12.28
N SER A 230 -14.70 -32.45 13.12
CA SER A 230 -14.99 -31.10 12.65
C SER A 230 -13.70 -30.37 12.25
N ARG A 231 -13.69 -29.81 11.04
CA ARG A 231 -12.59 -28.97 10.56
C ARG A 231 -12.95 -27.49 10.76
N PRO A 232 -12.00 -26.65 11.17
CA PRO A 232 -12.15 -25.20 11.11
C PRO A 232 -12.52 -24.73 9.69
N GLN A 233 -13.42 -23.76 9.60
CA GLN A 233 -13.82 -23.11 8.36
C GLN A 233 -13.82 -21.59 8.57
N ARG A 234 -13.44 -20.81 7.54
CA ARG A 234 -13.51 -19.33 7.61
C ARG A 234 -14.97 -18.91 7.68
N VAL A 235 -15.28 -17.90 8.49
CA VAL A 235 -16.68 -17.43 8.61
C VAL A 235 -17.18 -16.86 7.28
N ASP A 236 -16.30 -16.29 6.45
CA ASP A 236 -16.61 -15.78 5.10
C ASP A 236 -17.08 -16.86 4.12
N ASP A 237 -16.75 -18.14 4.37
CA ASP A 237 -17.15 -19.26 3.52
C ASP A 237 -18.55 -19.80 3.89
N LEU A 238 -19.22 -19.20 4.89
CA LEU A 238 -20.59 -19.56 5.22
C LEU A 238 -21.55 -19.19 4.09
N PRO A 239 -22.60 -19.99 3.85
CA PRO A 239 -23.62 -19.63 2.87
C PRO A 239 -24.27 -18.30 3.28
N ALA A 240 -24.38 -17.35 2.34
CA ALA A 240 -24.89 -15.99 2.59
C ALA A 240 -26.29 -15.93 3.26
N ASN A 241 -27.09 -16.99 3.15
CA ASN A 241 -28.41 -17.09 3.78
C ASN A 241 -28.37 -17.55 5.25
N THR A 242 -27.19 -17.85 5.79
CA THR A 242 -27.05 -18.38 7.15
C THR A 242 -26.88 -17.21 8.12
N LYS A 243 -27.90 -16.96 8.94
CA LYS A 243 -27.83 -15.96 10.02
C LYS A 243 -27.40 -16.66 11.32
N PRO A 244 -26.14 -16.50 11.76
CA PRO A 244 -25.69 -17.13 12.99
C PRO A 244 -26.44 -16.57 14.20
N ARG A 245 -26.91 -17.45 15.09
CA ARG A 245 -27.61 -17.07 16.32
C ARG A 245 -26.69 -17.22 17.52
N ARG A 246 -26.34 -16.13 18.20
CA ARG A 246 -25.52 -16.11 19.41
C ARG A 246 -26.13 -17.00 20.50
N LEU A 247 -25.29 -17.88 21.07
CA LEU A 247 -25.61 -18.67 22.26
C LEU A 247 -25.20 -17.85 23.48
N GLU A 248 -26.14 -17.60 24.39
CA GLU A 248 -25.85 -16.92 25.67
C GLU A 248 -24.94 -17.77 26.57
#